data_AF-A0A0B6EN04-F1
#
_entry.id   AF-A0A0B6EN04-F1
#
_cell.length_a   1.000
_cell.length_b   1.000
_cell.length_c   1.000
_cell.angle_alpha   90.00
_cell.angle_beta   90.00
_cell.angle_gamma   90.00
#
_symmetry.space_group_name_H-M   'P 1'
#
loop_
_entity.id
_entity.type
_entity.pdbx_description
1 polymer ?
#
loop_
_entity_poly.entity_id
_entity_poly.type
_entity_poly.pdbx_seq_one_letter_code
_entity_poly.pdbx_strand_id
1 'polypeptide(L)' 'MDGLGWAMKSIPVGTAYAVWAGVGAVVTVIYSFAAGHEAATVWKVLFLAMIIGGIVGLKVVH' A
#
# COMPACT_ATOMS: atom_id res chain seq x y z
N MET A 1 12.63 11.69 4.41
CA MET A 1 11.65 10.94 5.23
C MET A 1 10.57 11.91 5.74
N ASP A 2 10.15 12.86 4.90
CA ASP A 2 9.46 14.06 5.38
C ASP A 2 7.92 13.95 5.28
N GLY A 3 7.42 13.09 4.39
CA GLY A 3 5.98 12.89 4.20
C GLY A 3 5.27 12.16 5.36
N LEU A 4 5.93 11.19 6.00
CA LEU A 4 5.39 10.49 7.18
C LEU A 4 5.26 11.42 8.40
N GLY A 5 6.24 12.30 8.61
CA GLY A 5 6.22 13.29 9.70
C GLY A 5 5.05 14.28 9.61
N TRP A 6 4.61 14.60 8.39
CA TRP A 6 3.44 15.45 8.15
C TRP A 6 2.11 14.71 8.30
N ALA A 7 2.02 13.46 7.83
CA ALA A 7 0.81 12.65 7.95
C ALA A 7 0.49 12.29 9.42
N MET A 8 1.51 12.07 10.26
CA MET A 8 1.32 11.77 11.70
C MET A 8 0.73 12.94 12.51
N LYS A 9 0.69 14.18 11.98
CA LYS A 9 0.02 15.31 12.65
C LYS A 9 -1.51 15.25 12.58
N SER A 10 -2.07 14.45 11.67
CA SER A 10 -3.51 14.48 11.35
C SER A 10 -4.15 13.11 11.17
N ILE A 11 -3.35 12.03 11.03
CA ILE A 11 -3.83 10.66 10.80
C ILE A 11 -3.19 9.74 11.85
N PRO A 12 -3.94 8.79 12.44
CA PRO A 12 -3.37 7.80 13.35
C PRO A 12 -2.15 7.09 12.76
N VAL A 13 -1.12 6.93 13.58
CA VAL A 13 0.20 6.40 13.19
C VAL A 13 0.08 5.04 12.48
N GLY A 14 -0.84 4.18 12.93
CA GLY A 14 -1.11 2.89 12.30
C GLY A 14 -1.59 3.01 10.85
N THR A 15 -2.53 3.92 10.58
CA THR A 15 -3.05 4.18 9.23
C THR A 15 -1.98 4.82 8.34
N ALA A 16 -1.18 5.74 8.89
CA ALA A 16 -0.08 6.37 8.15
C ALA A 16 0.98 5.34 7.71
N TYR A 17 1.35 4.41 8.61
CA TYR A 17 2.33 3.35 8.32
C TYR A 17 1.79 2.34 7.30
N ALA A 18 0.51 1.97 7.44
CA ALA A 18 -0.18 1.05 6.54
C ALA A 18 -0.25 1.62 5.11
N VAL A 19 -0.58 2.91 4.95
CA VAL A 19 -0.59 3.60 3.66
C VAL A 19 0.83 3.67 3.07
N TRP A 20 1.84 4.01 3.87
CA TRP A 20 3.22 4.09 3.39
C TRP A 20 3.73 2.74 2.86
N ALA A 21 3.51 1.65 3.61
CA ALA A 21 3.86 0.30 3.18
C ALA A 21 3.06 -0.12 1.93
N GLY A 22 1.76 0.20 1.89
CA GLY A 22 0.89 -0.10 0.75
C GLY A 22 1.34 0.56 -0.55
N VAL A 23 1.69 1.85 -0.51
CA VAL A 23 2.20 2.57 -1.69
C VAL A 23 3.50 1.94 -2.19
N GLY A 24 4.43 1.60 -1.30
CA GLY A 24 5.67 0.93 -1.67
C GLY A 24 5.44 -0.43 -2.34
N ALA A 25 4.54 -1.25 -1.81
CA ALA A 25 4.17 -2.53 -2.37
C ALA A 25 3.53 -2.40 -3.77
N VAL A 26 2.59 -1.47 -3.93
CA VAL A 26 1.93 -1.21 -5.22
C VAL A 26 2.92 -0.76 -6.29
N VAL A 27 3.79 0.20 -5.96
CA VAL A 27 4.81 0.70 -6.91
C VAL A 27 5.77 -0.42 -7.31
N THR A 28 6.22 -1.23 -6.36
CA THR A 28 7.14 -2.35 -6.63
C THR A 28 6.48 -3.39 -7.54
N VAL A 29 5.23 -3.74 -7.29
CA VAL A 29 4.51 -4.74 -8.10
C VAL A 29 4.23 -4.22 -9.51
N ILE A 30 3.80 -2.96 -9.65
CA ILE A 30 3.62 -2.32 -10.96
C ILE A 30 4.95 -2.29 -11.72
N TYR A 31 6.05 -1.93 -11.05
CA TYR A 31 7.37 -1.90 -11.64
C TYR A 31 7.83 -3.30 -12.09
N SER A 32 7.65 -4.33 -11.25
CA SER A 32 7.99 -5.71 -11.60
C SER A 32 7.22 -6.24 -12.81
N PHE A 33 5.95 -5.85 -12.96
CA PHE A 33 5.16 -6.17 -14.15
C PHE A 33 5.63 -5.41 -15.38
N ALA A 34 5.90 -4.11 -15.25
CA ALA A 34 6.39 -3.27 -16.36
C ALA A 34 7.79 -3.69 -16.84
N ALA A 35 8.66 -4.11 -15.92
CA ALA A 35 10.00 -4.57 -16.22
C ALA A 35 10.04 -6.03 -16.73
N GLY A 36 8.90 -6.74 -16.77
CA GLY A 36 8.80 -8.10 -17.30
C GLY A 36 9.47 -9.18 -16.45
N HIS A 37 9.82 -8.88 -15.20
CA HIS A 37 10.46 -9.84 -14.29
C HIS A 37 9.49 -10.89 -13.75
N GLU A 38 8.20 -10.55 -13.66
CA GLU A 38 7.15 -11.46 -13.17
C GLU A 38 5.85 -11.32 -13.95
N ALA A 39 5.18 -12.45 -14.19
CA ALA A 39 3.83 -12.46 -14.74
C ALA A 39 2.82 -11.92 -13.71
N ALA A 40 1.95 -11.03 -14.18
CA ALA A 40 0.81 -10.52 -13.42
C ALA A 40 -0.27 -11.59 -13.29
N THR A 41 -0.07 -12.53 -12.36
CA THR A 41 -1.08 -13.55 -12.05
C THR A 41 -2.24 -12.92 -11.29
N VAL A 42 -3.47 -13.32 -11.65
CA VAL A 42 -4.73 -12.89 -11.00
C VAL A 42 -4.65 -12.98 -9.46
N TRP A 43 -4.04 -14.04 -8.93
CA TRP A 43 -3.81 -14.23 -7.50
C TRP A 43 -3.00 -13.12 -6.83
N LYS A 44 -1.94 -12.62 -7.48
CA LYS A 44 -1.12 -11.53 -6.92
C LYS A 44 -1.90 -10.23 -6.81
N VAL A 45 -2.68 -9.92 -7.85
CA VAL A 45 -3.54 -8.73 -7.86
C VAL A 45 -4.60 -8.86 -6.76
N LEU A 46 -5.16 -10.04 -6.54
CA LEU A 46 -6.16 -10.31 -5.52
C LEU A 46 -5.58 -10.12 -4.09
N PHE A 47 -4.40 -10.66 -3.82
CA PHE A 47 -3.71 -10.43 -2.54
C PHE A 47 -3.31 -8.95 -2.35
N LEU A 48 -2.86 -8.28 -3.40
CA LEU A 48 -2.57 -6.84 -3.36
C LEU A 48 -3.83 -6.04 -3.01
N ALA A 49 -4.96 -6.36 -3.66
CA ALA A 49 -6.25 -5.74 -3.40
C ALA A 49 -6.74 -6.00 -1.96
N MET A 50 -6.47 -7.18 -1.40
CA MET A 50 -6.79 -7.49 0.00
C MET A 50 -5.96 -6.65 0.98
N ILE A 51 -4.68 -6.44 0.71
CA ILE A 51 -3.81 -5.55 1.51
C ILE A 51 -4.34 -4.11 1.43
N ILE A 52 -4.62 -3.61 0.22
CA ILE A 52 -5.16 -2.25 0.02
C ILE A 52 -6.51 -2.11 0.72
N GLY A 53 -7.39 -3.10 0.60
CA GLY A 53 -8.68 -3.15 1.30
C GLY A 53 -8.54 -3.10 2.81
N GLY A 54 -7.56 -3.80 3.38
CA GLY A 54 -7.23 -3.73 4.81
C GLY A 54 -6.74 -2.34 5.24
N ILE A 55 -5.91 -1.69 4.42
CA ILE A 55 -5.43 -0.32 4.68
C ILE A 55 -6.59 0.69 4.64
N VAL A 56 -7.47 0.57 3.64
CA VAL A 56 -8.65 1.43 3.51
C VAL A 56 -9.61 1.19 4.67
N GLY A 57 -9.87 -0.07 5.04
CA GLY A 57 -10.70 -0.42 6.19
C GLY A 57 -10.16 0.17 7.50
N LEU A 58 -8.84 0.14 7.69
CA LEU A 58 -8.21 0.74 8.86
C LEU A 58 -8.41 2.27 8.90
N LYS A 59 -8.36 2.96 7.76
CA LYS A 59 -8.67 4.40 7.64
C LYS A 59 -10.15 4.73 7.85
N VAL A 60 -11.06 3.80 7.54
CA VAL A 60 -12.51 4.02 7.74
C VAL A 60 -12.89 3.82 9.21
N VAL A 61 -12.20 2.89 9.89
CA VAL A 61 -12.46 2.55 11.30
C VAL A 61 -11.76 3.51 12.28
N HIS A 62 -10.67 4.16 11.86
CA HIS A 62 -9.81 5.05 12.67
C HIS A 62 -9.58 6.39 11.97
#